data_AF-A0A7V4J3S4-F1
#
_entry.id   AF-A0A7V4J3S4-F1
#
_cell.length_a   1.000
_cell.length_b   1.000
_cell.length_c   1.000
_cell.angle_alpha   90.00
_cell.angle_beta   90.00
_cell.angle_gamma   90.00
#
_symmetry.space_group_name_H-M   'P 1'
#
loop_
_entity.id
_entity.type
_entity.pdbx_description
1 polymer ?
#
loop_
_entity_poly.entity_id
_entity_poly.type
_entity_poly.pdbx_seq_one_letter_code
_entity_poly.pdbx_strand_id
1 'polypeptide(L)'
;MAYTLDFALDLGPAKTGLADLRAQLVDTAGSNSGSAISTGFTEIGGGRYLWHYASFPDGHRGGVKFYSNAAPSTILAFASINPEEAENTDVKTSTR
;
A
#
# COMPACT_ATOMS: atom_id res chain seq x y z
N MET A 1 -15.60 -0.57 8.76
CA MET A 1 -15.26 -1.88 8.11
C MET A 1 -13.84 -1.74 7.59
N ALA A 2 -12.92 -2.66 7.92
CA ALA A 2 -11.59 -2.64 7.30
C ALA A 2 -11.63 -3.45 6.00
N TYR A 3 -11.04 -2.92 4.93
CA TYR A 3 -10.89 -3.65 3.67
C TYR A 3 -9.42 -4.02 3.42
N THR A 4 -9.22 -4.99 2.54
CA THR A 4 -7.90 -5.54 2.20
C THR A 4 -7.52 -5.13 0.80
N LEU A 5 -6.28 -4.66 0.63
CA LEU A 5 -5.69 -4.42 -0.69
C LEU A 5 -4.29 -5.00 -0.78
N ASP A 6 -3.97 -5.46 -1.99
CA ASP A 6 -2.66 -5.94 -2.38
C ASP A 6 -2.05 -4.98 -3.39
N PHE A 7 -0.82 -4.54 -3.11
CA PHE A 7 -0.07 -3.64 -3.99
C PHE A 7 1.12 -4.38 -4.55
N ALA A 8 1.26 -4.39 -5.88
CA ALA A 8 2.47 -4.83 -6.54
C ALA A 8 3.46 -3.66 -6.62
N LEU A 9 4.68 -3.89 -6.17
CA LEU A 9 5.80 -2.95 -6.27
C LEU A 9 6.87 -3.59 -7.16
N ASP A 10 7.25 -2.89 -8.23
CA ASP A 10 8.44 -3.22 -9.01
C ASP A 10 9.52 -2.18 -8.68
N LEU A 11 10.55 -2.60 -7.94
CA LEU A 11 11.68 -1.75 -7.53
C LEU A 11 12.92 -1.99 -8.39
N GLY A 12 12.82 -2.90 -9.37
CA GLY A 12 13.91 -3.34 -10.21
C GLY A 12 14.90 -4.30 -9.54
N PRO A 13 15.73 -5.00 -10.35
CA PRO A 13 16.60 -6.08 -9.88
C PRO A 13 17.72 -5.64 -8.94
N ALA A 14 18.02 -4.33 -8.86
CA ALA A 14 18.99 -3.77 -7.92
C ALA A 14 18.45 -3.65 -6.48
N LYS A 15 17.16 -3.94 -6.27
CA LYS A 15 16.44 -3.77 -5.01
C LYS A 15 15.79 -5.08 -4.55
N THR A 16 16.50 -6.20 -4.68
CA THR A 16 16.09 -7.51 -4.19
C THR A 16 16.43 -7.68 -2.70
N GLY A 17 15.72 -8.54 -1.97
CA GLY A 17 16.00 -8.88 -0.57
C GLY A 17 15.87 -7.73 0.44
N LEU A 18 15.05 -6.72 0.17
CA LEU A 18 14.87 -5.58 1.06
C LEU A 18 14.01 -5.96 2.28
N ALA A 19 14.64 -6.04 3.45
CA ALA A 19 13.94 -6.25 4.73
C ALA A 19 13.43 -4.94 5.36
N ASP A 20 13.95 -3.79 4.93
CA ASP A 20 13.68 -2.47 5.52
C ASP A 20 12.56 -1.68 4.81
N LEU A 21 11.67 -2.36 4.08
CA LEU A 21 10.55 -1.70 3.39
C LEU A 21 9.51 -1.20 4.41
N ARG A 22 9.02 0.01 4.17
CA ARG A 22 7.99 0.68 4.95
C ARG A 22 6.92 1.21 4.02
N ALA A 23 5.66 1.00 4.41
CA ALA A 23 4.49 1.59 3.79
C ALA A 23 3.92 2.66 4.72
N GLN A 24 3.64 3.85 4.19
CA GLN A 24 2.99 4.92 4.94
C GLN A 24 1.77 5.37 4.16
N LEU A 25 0.61 5.32 4.81
CA LEU A 25 -0.61 5.89 4.25
C LEU A 25 -0.46 7.41 4.23
N VAL A 26 -0.95 8.02 3.16
CA VAL A 26 -1.05 9.46 2.98
C VAL A 26 -2.47 9.84 2.62
N ASP A 27 -2.94 10.94 3.19
CA ASP A 27 -4.27 11.49 2.92
C ASP A 27 -4.29 12.32 1.61
N THR A 28 -5.45 12.86 1.25
CA THR A 28 -5.63 13.69 0.05
C THR A 28 -4.87 15.01 0.09
N ALA A 29 -4.48 15.51 1.27
CA ALA A 29 -3.58 16.65 1.45
C ALA A 29 -2.09 16.27 1.36
N GLY A 30 -1.76 15.00 1.16
CA GLY A 30 -0.38 14.50 1.09
C GLY A 30 0.30 14.38 2.45
N SER A 31 -0.43 14.48 3.55
CA SER A 31 0.10 14.28 4.91
C SER A 31 0.08 12.80 5.28
N ASN A 32 1.01 12.40 6.14
CA ASN A 32 1.06 11.02 6.63
C ASN A 32 -0.17 10.73 7.50
N SER A 33 -0.91 9.68 7.18
CA SER A 33 -2.00 9.17 7.99
C SER A 33 -1.54 7.94 8.78
N GLY A 34 -1.54 8.06 10.10
CA GLY A 34 -1.08 6.99 11.01
C GLY A 34 0.43 6.73 10.96
N SER A 35 0.83 5.56 11.47
CA SER A 35 2.24 5.13 11.56
C SER A 35 2.69 4.35 10.34
N ALA A 36 4.01 4.33 10.12
CA ALA A 36 4.63 3.53 9.08
C ALA A 36 4.52 2.02 9.37
N ILE A 37 4.11 1.26 8.36
CA ILE A 37 3.86 -0.17 8.40
C ILE A 37 5.08 -0.91 7.84
N SER A 38 5.64 -1.86 8.59
CA SER A 38 6.77 -2.72 8.16
C SER A 38 6.40 -4.14 7.79
N THR A 39 5.12 -4.49 7.91
CA THR A 39 4.63 -5.85 7.70
C THR A 39 3.85 -5.94 6.39
N GLY A 40 3.67 -7.17 5.91
CA GLY A 40 2.88 -7.45 4.70
C GLY A 40 3.70 -7.46 3.40
N PHE A 41 5.00 -7.20 3.43
CA PHE A 41 5.87 -7.28 2.26
C PHE A 41 6.31 -8.71 1.99
N THR A 42 6.06 -9.19 0.78
CA THR A 42 6.51 -10.50 0.29
C THR A 42 7.28 -10.29 -1.02
N GLU A 43 8.55 -10.69 -1.08
CA GLU A 43 9.32 -10.64 -2.32
C GLU A 43 8.90 -11.79 -3.25
N ILE A 44 8.55 -11.47 -4.48
CA ILE A 44 8.18 -12.43 -5.54
C ILE A 44 9.41 -12.75 -6.42
N GLY A 45 10.46 -11.94 -6.32
CA GLY A 45 11.76 -12.13 -6.99
C GLY A 45 12.07 -11.04 -7.99
N GLY A 46 13.36 -10.84 -8.28
CA GLY A 46 13.83 -9.83 -9.23
C GLY A 46 13.53 -8.38 -8.81
N GLY A 47 13.35 -8.13 -7.51
CA GLY A 47 13.03 -6.81 -6.97
C GLY A 47 11.55 -6.44 -7.06
N ARG A 48 10.69 -7.44 -7.29
CA ARG A 48 9.24 -7.31 -7.22
C ARG A 48 8.73 -7.75 -5.87
N TYR A 49 7.90 -6.92 -5.26
CA TYR A 49 7.29 -7.17 -3.96
C TYR A 49 5.78 -7.08 -4.08
N LEU A 50 5.09 -7.91 -3.32
CA LEU A 50 3.69 -7.78 -3.04
C LEU A 50 3.54 -7.25 -1.62
N TRP A 51 2.81 -6.16 -1.45
CA TRP A 51 2.46 -5.64 -0.13
C TRP A 51 0.98 -5.88 0.14
N HIS A 52 0.72 -6.73 1.13
CA HIS A 52 -0.62 -7.08 1.60
C HIS A 52 -0.96 -6.30 2.87
N TYR A 53 -2.08 -5.57 2.86
CA TYR A 53 -2.56 -4.86 4.06
C TYR A 53 -4.08 -5.00 4.19
N ALA A 54 -4.52 -5.50 5.35
CA ALA A 54 -5.92 -5.84 5.64
C ALA A 54 -6.57 -4.89 6.67
N SER A 55 -5.95 -3.75 6.95
CA SER A 55 -6.36 -2.83 8.01
C SER A 55 -6.46 -1.39 7.52
N PHE A 56 -6.89 -1.20 6.27
CA PHE A 56 -7.21 0.13 5.77
C PHE A 56 -8.44 0.69 6.52
N PRO A 57 -8.38 1.95 6.97
CA PRO A 57 -9.55 2.59 7.56
C PRO A 57 -10.66 2.76 6.52
N ASP A 58 -11.93 2.67 6.96
CA ASP A 58 -13.08 2.90 6.09
C ASP A 58 -13.04 4.31 5.47
N GLY A 59 -13.44 4.40 4.20
CA GLY A 59 -13.41 5.66 3.46
C GLY A 59 -12.02 6.30 3.29
N HIS A 60 -10.91 5.60 3.59
CA HIS A 60 -9.57 6.15 3.40
C HIS A 60 -9.37 6.55 1.94
N ARG A 61 -9.05 7.83 1.73
CA ARG A 61 -8.78 8.42 0.41
C ARG A 61 -7.40 9.04 0.40
N GLY A 62 -6.62 8.71 -0.61
CA GLY A 62 -5.27 9.24 -0.78
C GLY A 62 -4.37 8.22 -1.46
N GLY A 63 -3.37 7.74 -0.73
CA GLY A 63 -2.42 6.79 -1.27
C GLY A 63 -1.57 6.11 -0.21
N VAL A 64 -0.70 5.23 -0.67
CA VAL A 64 0.36 4.63 0.12
C VAL A 64 1.70 4.93 -0.57
N LYS A 65 2.64 5.45 0.21
CA LYS A 65 4.04 5.58 -0.22
C LYS A 65 4.86 4.46 0.36
N PHE A 66 5.75 3.93 -0.47
CA PHE A 66 6.70 2.90 -0.10
C PHE A 66 8.10 3.48 -0.10
N TYR A 67 8.84 3.24 0.98
CA TYR A 67 10.19 3.74 1.14
C TYR A 67 11.02 2.74 1.94
N SER A 68 12.34 2.90 1.92
CA SER A 68 13.22 2.15 2.81
C SER A 68 13.41 2.91 4.12
N ASN A 69 13.36 2.20 5.25
CA ASN A 69 13.63 2.79 6.56
C ASN A 69 15.03 3.44 6.66
N ALA A 70 16.00 2.96 5.86
CA ALA A 70 17.33 3.55 5.78
C ALA A 70 17.36 4.91 5.05
N ALA A 71 16.33 5.22 4.26
CA ALA A 71 16.21 6.47 3.51
C ALA A 71 14.72 6.90 3.41
N PRO A 72 14.11 7.37 4.51
CA PRO A 72 12.67 7.66 4.57
C PRO A 72 12.23 8.84 3.70
N SER A 73 13.17 9.70 3.30
CA SER A 73 12.92 10.79 2.36
C SER A 73 12.86 10.33 0.90
N THR A 74 13.33 9.12 0.60
CA THR A 74 13.36 8.57 -0.76
C THR A 74 12.16 7.65 -0.96
N ILE A 75 11.16 8.14 -1.69
CA ILE A 75 9.99 7.34 -2.09
C ILE A 75 10.44 6.40 -3.21
N LEU A 76 10.31 5.10 -2.96
CA LEU A 76 10.64 4.03 -3.92
C LEU A 76 9.48 3.75 -4.86
N ALA A 77 8.26 3.75 -4.32
CA ALA A 77 7.04 3.58 -5.10
C ALA A 77 5.90 4.34 -4.42
N PHE A 78 4.91 4.72 -5.22
CA PHE A 78 3.69 5.35 -4.74
C PHE A 78 2.50 4.72 -5.43
N ALA A 79 1.49 4.35 -4.66
CA ALA A 79 0.22 3.84 -5.18
C ALA A 79 -0.92 4.68 -4.64
N SER A 80 -1.80 5.15 -5.51
CA SER A 80 -3.03 5.82 -5.11
C SER A 80 -4.04 4.80 -4.58
N ILE A 81 -4.73 5.16 -3.52
CA ILE A 81 -5.83 4.39 -2.93
C ILE A 81 -7.09 5.22 -3.13
N ASN A 82 -7.92 4.77 -4.08
CA ASN A 82 -9.21 5.37 -4.32
C ASN A 82 -10.31 4.45 -3.77
N PRO A 83 -11.03 4.84 -2.70
CA PRO A 83 -12.02 4.00 -2.06
C PRO A 83 -13.18 3.61 -3.00
N GLU A 84 -13.43 4.39 -4.06
CA GLU A 84 -14.43 4.02 -5.08
C GLU A 84 -14.09 2.72 -5.84
N GLU A 85 -12.81 2.37 -5.97
CA GLU A 85 -12.36 1.13 -6.64
C GLU A 85 -12.33 -0.08 -5.69
N ALA A 86 -12.20 0.14 -4.38
CA ALA A 86 -12.08 -0.93 -3.38
C ALA A 86 -13.38 -1.20 -2.61
N GLU A 87 -14.18 -0.17 -2.31
CA GLU A 87 -15.33 -0.22 -1.41
C GLU A 87 -16.65 -0.56 -2.16
N ASN A 88 -16.76 -0.26 -3.46
CA ASN A 88 -17.99 -0.54 -4.24
C ASN A 88 -18.05 -1.96 -4.87
N THR A 89 -17.04 -2.80 -4.69
CA THR A 89 -17.10 -4.20 -5.19
C THR A 89 -17.92 -5.12 -4.27
N ASP A 90 -18.19 -4.71 -3.02
CA ASP A 90 -19.00 -5.48 -2.06
C ASP A 90 -20.51 -5.17 -2.12
N VAL A 91 -20.97 -4.28 -3.01
CA VAL A 91 -22.41 -4.19 -3.31
C VAL A 91 -22.70 -5.03 -4.54
N LYS A 92 -22.71 -6.36 -4.36
CA LYS A 92 -23.54 -7.21 -5.21
C LYS A 92 -24.99 -6.85 -4.89
N THR A 93 -25.53 -5.90 -5.63
CA THR A 93 -26.98 -5.67 -5.72
C THR A 93 -27.61 -6.96 -6.25
N SER A 94 -27.93 -7.87 -5.33
CA SER A 94 -28.86 -8.95 -5.57
C SER A 94 -30.25 -8.38 -5.30
N THR A 95 -30.74 -7.53 -6.22
CA THR A 95 -32.15 -7.14 -6.21
C THR A 95 -32.96 -8.38 -6.58
N ARG A 96 -33.73 -8.86 -5.61
CA ARG A 96 -34.73 -9.91 -5.77
C ARG A 96 -35.94 -9.40 -6.54
#